data_AF-A0AAQ1G8I7-F1
#
_entry.id   AF-A0AAQ1G8I7-F1
#
_cell.length_a   1.000
_cell.length_b   1.000
_cell.length_c   1.000
_cell.angle_alpha   90.00
_cell.angle_beta   90.00
_cell.angle_gamma   90.00
#
_symmetry.space_group_name_H-M   'P 1'
#
loop_
_entity.id
_entity.type
_entity.pdbx_description
1 polymer ?
#
loop_
_entity_poly.entity_id
_entity_poly.type
_entity_poly.pdbx_seq_one_letter_code
_entity_poly.pdbx_strand_id
1 'polypeptide(L)'
;MLSLALKCVLGALAVLLIALLAKTKSFYIAGLVPLFPTFAIIAHYIVGSERLASDLRSTAIFGLWSLLPYAAYLFTIVLLSERFTLVVTLTVGALAWVMAAGLLLTVWTRTYPAV
;
A
#
# COMPACT_ATOMS: atom_id res chain seq x y z
N MET A 1 -19.07 18.65 2.76
CA MET A 1 -17.86 19.43 2.37
C MET A 1 -16.73 19.34 3.39
N LEU A 2 -16.97 19.55 4.69
CA LEU A 2 -15.93 19.48 5.74
C LEU A 2 -15.15 18.14 5.77
N SER A 3 -15.83 16.99 5.64
CA SER A 3 -15.19 15.67 5.58
C SER A 3 -14.19 15.54 4.41
N LEU A 4 -14.53 16.10 3.25
CA LEU A 4 -13.65 16.08 2.07
C LEU A 4 -12.44 16.99 2.29
N ALA A 5 -12.65 18.19 2.83
CA ALA A 5 -11.56 19.11 3.16
C ALA A 5 -10.54 18.50 4.14
N LEU A 6 -11.01 17.82 5.20
CA LEU A 6 -10.14 17.14 6.16
C LEU A 6 -9.30 16.02 5.50
N LYS A 7 -9.91 15.22 4.62
CA LYS A 7 -9.18 14.16 3.87
C LYS A 7 -8.09 14.75 2.97
N CYS A 8 -8.38 15.86 2.29
CA CYS A 8 -7.41 16.57 1.46
C CYS A 8 -6.25 17.12 2.30
N VAL A 9 -6.53 17.74 3.44
CA VAL A 9 -5.50 18.25 4.36
C VAL A 9 -4.62 17.12 4.88
N LEU A 10 -5.19 15.97 5.25
CA LEU A 10 -4.41 14.79 5.67
C LEU A 10 -3.47 14.29 4.57
N GLY A 11 -3.93 14.24 3.32
CA GLY A 11 -3.09 13.90 2.18
C GLY A 11 -1.94 14.90 1.98
N ALA A 12 -2.24 16.20 2.03
CA ALA A 12 -1.24 17.26 1.92
C ALA A 12 -0.20 17.20 3.06
N LEU A 13 -0.64 16.93 4.30
CA LEU A 13 0.26 16.75 5.45
C LEU A 13 1.17 15.53 5.28
N ALA A 14 0.64 14.41 4.78
CA ALA A 14 1.46 13.22 4.50
C ALA A 14 2.54 13.51 3.45
N VAL A 15 2.17 14.19 2.35
CA VAL A 15 3.13 14.59 1.30
C VAL A 15 4.18 15.57 1.84
N LEU A 16 3.75 16.55 2.65
CA LEU A 16 4.66 17.48 3.31
C LEU A 16 5.64 16.75 4.23
N LEU A 17 5.15 15.80 5.04
CA LEU A 17 5.98 15.00 5.93
C LEU A 17 7.02 14.19 5.15
N ILE A 18 6.61 13.54 4.05
CA ILE A 18 7.52 12.82 3.14
C ILE A 18 8.60 13.78 2.60
N ALA A 19 8.20 14.96 2.13
CA ALA A 19 9.11 15.94 1.55
C ALA A 19 10.12 16.50 2.58
N LEU A 20 9.69 16.67 3.83
CA LEU A 20 10.56 17.10 4.92
C LEU A 20 11.52 15.97 5.33
N LEU A 21 11.00 14.75 5.54
CA LEU A 21 11.81 13.58 5.95
C LEU A 21 12.85 13.20 4.90
N ALA A 22 12.51 13.28 3.61
CA ALA A 22 13.42 12.98 2.50
C ALA A 22 14.67 13.89 2.45
N LYS A 23 14.64 15.05 3.11
CA LYS A 23 15.78 15.99 3.19
C LYS A 23 16.66 15.77 4.43
N THR A 24 16.29 14.85 5.31
CA THR A 24 17.06 14.56 6.54
C THR A 24 18.14 13.51 6.30
N LYS A 25 19.07 13.34 7.25
CA LYS A 25 20.06 12.24 7.23
C LYS A 25 19.40 10.85 7.24
N SER A 26 18.15 10.77 7.66
CA SER A 26 17.37 9.54 7.78
C SER A 26 16.25 9.50 6.72
N PHE A 27 16.60 9.86 5.47
CA PHE A 27 15.67 10.02 4.35
C PHE A 27 14.81 8.77 4.08
N TYR A 28 15.32 7.57 4.39
CA TYR A 28 14.59 6.31 4.24
C TYR A 28 13.33 6.22 5.11
N ILE A 29 13.24 7.00 6.20
CA ILE A 29 12.03 7.09 7.03
C ILE A 29 10.85 7.66 6.23
N ALA A 30 11.11 8.46 5.19
CA ALA A 30 10.06 8.93 4.29
C ALA A 30 9.29 7.78 3.62
N GLY A 31 9.91 6.61 3.46
CA GLY A 31 9.27 5.39 2.96
C GLY A 31 8.28 4.74 3.95
N LEU A 32 8.39 5.02 5.25
CA LEU A 32 7.47 4.51 6.27
C LEU A 32 6.15 5.29 6.32
N VAL A 33 6.18 6.58 5.99
CA VAL A 33 4.99 7.44 6.01
C VAL A 33 3.82 6.88 5.19
N PRO A 34 4.00 6.46 3.92
CA PRO A 34 2.90 5.88 3.14
C PRO A 34 2.45 4.50 3.64
N LEU A 35 3.22 3.81 4.49
CA LEU A 35 2.82 2.54 5.10
C LEU A 35 1.89 2.71 6.30
N PHE A 36 1.65 3.94 6.75
CA PHE A 36 0.70 4.17 7.83
C PHE A 36 -0.69 3.63 7.46
N PRO A 37 -1.35 2.82 8.31
CA PRO A 37 -2.44 1.95 7.92
C PRO A 37 -3.80 2.66 7.79
N THR A 38 -3.85 3.94 7.38
CA THR A 38 -5.11 4.71 7.31
C THR A 38 -6.18 4.00 6.49
N PHE A 39 -5.86 3.56 5.27
CA PHE A 39 -6.82 2.86 4.43
C PHE A 39 -7.20 1.49 4.98
N ALA A 40 -6.25 0.79 5.62
CA ALA A 40 -6.53 -0.49 6.28
C ALA A 40 -7.47 -0.31 7.47
N ILE A 41 -7.28 0.72 8.29
CA ILE A 41 -8.19 1.06 9.40
C ILE A 41 -9.60 1.33 8.86
N ILE A 42 -9.73 2.11 7.79
CA ILE A 42 -11.03 2.38 7.16
C ILE A 42 -11.68 1.09 6.65
N ALA A 43 -10.92 0.25 5.95
CA ALA A 43 -11.43 -1.03 5.44
C ALA A 43 -11.87 -1.97 6.57
N HIS A 44 -11.05 -2.09 7.62
CA HIS A 44 -11.37 -2.90 8.80
C HIS A 44 -12.59 -2.36 9.55
N TYR A 45 -12.74 -1.04 9.67
CA TYR A 45 -13.91 -0.43 10.28
C TYR A 45 -15.18 -0.76 9.50
N ILE A 46 -15.17 -0.54 8.17
CA ILE A 46 -16.33 -0.81 7.30
C ILE A 46 -16.71 -2.30 7.37
N VAL A 47 -15.74 -3.20 7.16
CA VAL A 47 -16.00 -4.66 7.20
C VAL A 47 -16.46 -5.10 8.59
N GLY A 48 -15.85 -4.57 9.65
CA GLY A 48 -16.22 -4.89 11.03
C GLY A 48 -17.60 -4.36 11.43
N SER A 49 -18.11 -3.30 10.77
CA SER A 49 -19.46 -2.78 10.99
C SER A 49 -20.54 -3.45 10.15
N GLU A 50 -20.19 -3.98 8.97
CA GLU A 50 -21.16 -4.49 7.98
C GLU A 50 -21.18 -6.02 7.86
N ARG A 51 -20.14 -6.71 8.35
CA ARG A 51 -19.97 -8.17 8.19
C ARG A 51 -19.66 -8.88 9.50
N LEU A 52 -19.57 -10.21 9.44
CA LEU A 52 -19.22 -11.04 10.60
C LEU A 52 -17.75 -10.82 11.02
N ALA A 53 -17.45 -11.09 12.29
CA ALA A 53 -16.08 -11.00 12.81
C ALA A 53 -15.08 -11.90 12.05
N SER A 54 -15.55 -13.01 11.49
CA SER A 54 -14.77 -13.88 10.59
C SER A 54 -14.26 -13.16 9.34
N ASP A 55 -15.06 -12.23 8.81
CA ASP A 55 -14.77 -11.53 7.56
C ASP A 55 -13.76 -10.40 7.80
N LEU A 56 -13.82 -9.76 8.97
CA LEU A 56 -12.79 -8.84 9.43
C LEU A 56 -11.43 -9.56 9.54
N ARG A 57 -11.41 -10.75 10.15
CA ARG A 57 -10.19 -11.57 10.24
C ARG A 57 -9.64 -11.94 8.87
N SER A 58 -10.49 -12.38 7.95
CA SER A 58 -10.09 -12.70 6.57
C SER A 58 -9.55 -11.48 5.83
N THR A 59 -10.15 -10.30 6.05
CA THR A 59 -9.68 -9.02 5.49
C THR A 59 -8.28 -8.67 6.01
N ALA A 60 -8.03 -8.85 7.31
CA ALA A 60 -6.70 -8.62 7.90
C ALA A 60 -5.65 -9.62 7.37
N ILE A 61 -6.02 -10.90 7.20
CA ILE A 61 -5.13 -11.91 6.60
C ILE A 61 -4.82 -11.55 5.14
N PHE A 62 -5.82 -11.16 4.34
CA PHE A 62 -5.58 -10.66 2.99
C PHE A 62 -4.67 -9.44 3.01
N GLY A 63 -4.87 -8.53 3.98
CA GLY A 63 -3.98 -7.40 4.22
C GLY A 63 -2.52 -7.80 4.42
N LEU A 64 -2.25 -8.87 5.18
CA LEU A 64 -0.89 -9.40 5.35
C LEU A 64 -0.30 -9.92 4.02
N TRP A 65 -1.09 -10.65 3.23
CA TRP A 65 -0.64 -11.13 1.92
C TRP A 65 -0.44 -9.98 0.92
N SER A 66 -1.19 -8.88 1.06
CA SER A 66 -1.07 -7.68 0.22
C SER A 66 0.26 -6.96 0.36
N LEU A 67 1.06 -7.30 1.38
CA LEU A 67 2.45 -6.86 1.51
C LEU A 67 3.36 -7.45 0.41
N LEU A 68 2.99 -8.61 -0.18
CA LEU A 68 3.78 -9.25 -1.24
C LEU A 68 3.89 -8.38 -2.51
N PRO A 69 2.79 -7.81 -3.06
CA PRO A 69 2.88 -6.80 -4.12
C PRO A 69 3.81 -5.64 -3.79
N TYR A 70 3.75 -5.11 -2.56
CA TYR A 70 4.63 -4.01 -2.14
C TYR A 70 6.10 -4.44 -2.05
N ALA A 71 6.37 -5.65 -1.56
CA ALA A 71 7.72 -6.22 -1.57
C ALA A 71 8.26 -6.38 -3.00
N ALA A 72 7.43 -6.83 -3.94
CA ALA A 72 7.81 -6.94 -5.36
C ALA A 72 8.15 -5.57 -5.97
N TYR A 73 7.37 -4.53 -5.66
CA TYR A 73 7.67 -3.14 -6.04
C TYR A 73 9.03 -2.69 -5.51
N LEU A 74 9.27 -2.84 -4.20
CA LEU A 74 10.53 -2.43 -3.58
C LEU A 74 11.73 -3.21 -4.12
N PHE A 75 11.58 -4.52 -4.30
CA PHE A 75 12.61 -5.37 -4.88
C PHE A 75 12.98 -4.90 -6.29
N THR A 76 11.98 -4.52 -7.10
CA THR A 76 12.21 -3.95 -8.42
C THR A 76 13.00 -2.64 -8.35
N ILE A 77 12.66 -1.74 -7.42
CA ILE A 77 13.42 -0.50 -7.22
C ILE A 77 14.87 -0.80 -6.86
N VAL A 78 15.11 -1.68 -5.88
CA VAL A 78 16.47 -2.04 -5.43
C VAL A 78 17.32 -2.58 -6.58
N LEU A 79 16.74 -3.38 -7.46
CA LEU A 79 17.47 -3.96 -8.59
C LEU A 79 17.76 -2.96 -9.72
N LEU A 80 16.84 -2.03 -9.99
CA LEU A 80 16.88 -1.16 -11.17
C LEU A 80 17.41 0.25 -10.88
N SER A 81 17.39 0.72 -9.62
CA SER A 81 17.66 2.12 -9.26
C SER A 81 19.05 2.61 -9.63
N GLU A 82 20.05 1.72 -9.70
CA GLU A 82 21.42 2.08 -10.07
C GLU A 82 21.69 1.99 -11.59
N ARG A 83 20.78 1.36 -12.34
CA ARG A 83 21.01 0.99 -13.75
C ARG A 83 20.15 1.79 -14.73
N PHE A 84 18.97 2.25 -14.30
CA PHE A 84 17.99 2.91 -15.17
C PHE A 84 17.57 4.28 -14.62
N THR A 85 16.91 5.07 -15.47
CA THR A 85 16.36 6.38 -15.07
C THR A 85 15.25 6.20 -14.03
N LEU A 86 15.02 7.23 -13.20
CA LEU A 86 13.98 7.21 -12.17
C LEU A 86 12.59 6.86 -12.74
N VAL A 87 12.23 7.44 -13.89
CA VAL A 87 10.94 7.19 -14.55
C VAL A 87 10.81 5.70 -14.90
N VAL A 88 11.82 5.12 -15.53
CA VAL A 88 11.80 3.69 -15.89
C VAL A 88 11.71 2.81 -14.65
N THR A 89 12.52 3.07 -13.63
CA THR A 89 12.53 2.31 -12.37
C THR A 89 11.17 2.32 -11.68
N LEU A 90 10.52 3.49 -11.58
CA LEU A 90 9.20 3.62 -10.96
C LEU A 90 8.09 2.99 -11.81
N THR A 91 8.13 3.14 -13.14
CA THR A 91 7.15 2.52 -14.03
C THR A 91 7.24 1.00 -13.99
N VAL A 92 8.44 0.43 -14.09
CA VAL A 92 8.64 -1.03 -14.01
C VAL A 92 8.26 -1.56 -12.63
N GLY A 93 8.61 -0.84 -11.55
CA GLY A 93 8.15 -1.17 -10.20
C GLY A 93 6.63 -1.20 -10.09
N ALA A 94 5.93 -0.19 -10.62
CA ALA A 94 4.47 -0.15 -10.62
C ALA A 94 3.86 -1.31 -11.40
N LEU A 95 4.45 -1.68 -12.55
CA LEU A 95 4.02 -2.86 -13.32
C LEU A 95 4.24 -4.16 -12.52
N ALA A 96 5.39 -4.32 -11.86
CA ALA A 96 5.67 -5.47 -11.01
C ALA A 96 4.65 -5.59 -9.87
N TRP A 97 4.28 -4.47 -9.26
CA TRP A 97 3.20 -4.42 -8.26
C TRP A 97 1.87 -4.89 -8.84
N VAL A 98 1.45 -4.37 -10.00
CA VAL A 98 0.17 -4.74 -10.64
C VAL A 98 0.13 -6.23 -10.96
N MET A 99 1.21 -6.77 -11.49
CA MET A 99 1.33 -8.20 -11.80
C MET A 99 1.24 -9.06 -10.52
N ALA A 100 1.96 -8.69 -9.47
CA ALA A 100 1.95 -9.40 -8.19
C ALA A 100 0.58 -9.31 -7.50
N ALA A 101 -0.08 -8.14 -7.54
CA ALA A 101 -1.42 -7.94 -7.00
C ALA A 101 -2.46 -8.76 -7.77
N GLY A 102 -2.38 -8.79 -9.10
CA GLY A 102 -3.22 -9.63 -9.94
C GLY A 102 -3.07 -11.11 -9.61
N LEU A 103 -1.82 -11.59 -9.51
CA LEU A 103 -1.54 -12.97 -9.10
C LEU A 103 -2.10 -13.26 -7.70
N LEU A 104 -1.87 -12.37 -6.73
CA LEU A 104 -2.39 -12.50 -5.38
C LEU A 104 -3.92 -12.67 -5.37
N LEU A 105 -4.64 -11.82 -6.12
CA LEU A 105 -6.11 -11.91 -6.23
C LEU A 105 -6.56 -13.24 -6.85
N THR A 106 -5.88 -13.72 -7.89
CA THR A 106 -6.21 -15.01 -8.52
C THR A 106 -5.96 -16.20 -7.59
N VAL A 107 -4.88 -16.16 -6.80
CA VAL A 107 -4.59 -17.20 -5.81
C VAL A 107 -5.62 -17.14 -4.69
N TRP A 108 -5.87 -15.95 -4.14
CA TRP A 108 -6.78 -15.74 -3.02
C TRP A 108 -8.20 -16.20 -3.35
N THR A 109 -8.74 -15.83 -4.51
CA THR A 109 -10.10 -16.22 -4.92
C THR A 109 -10.25 -17.73 -5.16
N ARG A 110 -9.16 -18.44 -5.46
CA ARG A 110 -9.15 -19.90 -5.59
C ARG A 110 -9.03 -20.61 -4.23
N THR A 111 -8.26 -20.07 -3.30
CA THR A 111 -8.03 -20.68 -1.97
C THR A 111 -9.10 -20.31 -0.95
N TYR A 112 -9.69 -19.12 -1.08
CA TYR A 112 -10.78 -18.59 -0.26
C TYR A 112 -11.98 -18.23 -1.15
N PRO A 113 -12.63 -19.22 -1.80
CA PRO A 113 -13.83 -18.95 -2.56
C PRO A 113 -14.88 -18.33 -1.64
N ALA A 114 -15.48 -17.22 -2.08
CA ALA A 114 -16.62 -16.63 -1.39
C ALA A 114 -17.74 -17.66 -1.38
N VAL A 115 -18.14 -18.10 -0.18
CA VAL A 115 -19.34 -18.93 0.03
C VAL A 115 -20.58 -18.14 -0.33
#